data_AF-V4IZ21-F1
#
_entry.id   AF-V4IZ21-F1
#
_cell.length_a   1.000
_cell.length_b   1.000
_cell.length_c   1.000
_cell.angle_alpha   90.00
_cell.angle_beta   90.00
_cell.angle_gamma   90.00
#
_symmetry.space_group_name_H-M   'P 1'
#
loop_
_entity.id
_entity.type
_entity.pdbx_description
1 polymer ?
#
loop_
_entity_poly.entity_id
_entity_poly.type
_entity_poly.pdbx_seq_one_letter_code
_entity_poly.pdbx_strand_id
1 'polypeptide(L)'
;MYPNYFGLKEASFSITPDPQYLFLSEQHREALAHLLYGAGDSGGFVLLTGEVGTGKTTVCRAFLEQLPQGVDVALVLNPAMTAVELLHAICDEFRVQVPSAEQSAKALVDRLNQFLLDAHARGRRPVLIIDEAQNLRPKVMEQIRLLTNLETPKQKLLQIFLIGQPELRTTLNSPDLRQLNQRITARFHLKPLNARETAGYVDHRIAVAGVDRPLFTAAALRRVHRCSGGVPRLINLLCDRSLLGAAVSRRMQVTPAIVNQAAREVHGSQDGIQPRRGWGLAFAASVLIAAAIGVWIGSSGMLPTWSEHLIAWVERERQAEGPQLPEETLPTPAADKEPEIAFAPEPRAPAELQHPIPAQEAPIQEAPVRGAEMALLPPVPAAEDSRVPPNASESMLESTLASAPTPAIPRISMARSAPVAVQADADQLPELLLSDTGAVDELLRLWGVTTDAVVSGLDCRAVAAFGLDCEFGQGRWSDLRLFDRPVALELTLEDDRSGYAVISDLDEEHATIEQDGLLFKLPIAVLDERWSGEYFMLWRLPPLAAKVIGRGSGPEVVSWLRERLASLPGAEISAEPARYDDALLAEVKRFQARSGLSVDGVAGPQTLILLNNALAMADVPRLTQSP
;
A
#
# COMPACT_ATOMS: atom_id res chain seq x y z
N MET A 1 4.88 2.41 31.09
CA MET A 1 4.99 1.52 32.28
C MET A 1 6.38 0.93 32.45
N TYR A 2 7.00 0.33 31.41
CA TYR A 2 8.38 -0.19 31.52
C TYR A 2 9.51 0.86 31.62
N PRO A 3 9.41 2.09 31.04
CA PRO A 3 10.51 3.06 31.13
C PRO A 3 10.91 3.37 32.58
N ASN A 4 9.93 3.69 33.42
CA ASN A 4 10.13 3.93 34.86
C ASN A 4 10.74 2.73 35.59
N TYR A 5 10.36 1.50 35.21
CA TYR A 5 10.88 0.28 35.84
C TYR A 5 12.38 0.07 35.56
N PHE A 6 12.84 0.39 34.35
CA PHE A 6 14.26 0.27 33.98
C PHE A 6 15.09 1.52 34.26
N GLY A 7 14.45 2.65 34.58
CA GLY A 7 15.09 3.96 34.77
C GLY A 7 15.33 4.71 33.46
N LEU A 8 14.60 4.37 32.40
CA LEU A 8 14.64 5.09 31.12
C LEU A 8 13.85 6.40 31.24
N LYS A 9 14.38 7.47 30.64
CA LYS A 9 13.69 8.77 30.56
C LYS A 9 12.42 8.69 29.71
N GLU A 10 12.43 7.83 28.70
CA GLU A 10 11.35 7.61 27.76
C GLU A 10 11.39 6.20 27.15
N ALA A 11 10.46 5.89 26.24
CA ALA A 11 10.41 4.60 25.56
C ALA A 11 11.51 4.49 24.49
N SER A 12 12.57 3.73 24.80
CA SER A 12 13.78 3.64 23.97
C SER A 12 13.56 3.02 22.59
N PHE A 13 12.46 2.31 22.34
CA PHE A 13 12.18 1.59 21.09
C PHE A 13 10.90 2.07 20.37
N SER A 14 10.51 3.34 20.55
CA SER A 14 9.45 3.94 19.75
C SER A 14 9.77 3.87 18.25
N ILE A 15 8.74 3.63 17.44
CA ILE A 15 8.83 3.60 15.97
C ILE A 15 8.77 5.02 15.39
N THR A 16 8.33 6.00 16.18
CA THR A 16 8.30 7.40 15.76
C THR A 16 9.73 7.91 15.50
N PRO A 17 9.98 8.60 14.39
CA PRO A 17 11.32 9.05 14.01
C PRO A 17 11.80 10.23 14.88
N ASP A 18 12.63 9.94 15.87
CA ASP A 18 13.35 10.92 16.70
C ASP A 18 14.83 11.00 16.26
N PRO A 19 15.35 12.20 15.90
CA PRO A 19 16.75 12.41 15.53
C PRO A 19 17.77 11.88 16.56
N GLN A 20 17.45 11.92 17.85
CA GLN A 20 18.38 11.54 18.91
C GLN A 20 18.71 10.04 18.90
N TYR A 21 17.82 9.22 18.31
CA TYR A 21 17.97 7.77 18.21
C TYR A 21 18.61 7.33 16.88
N LEU A 22 19.16 8.27 16.11
CA LEU A 22 19.81 8.00 14.84
C LEU A 22 21.10 7.18 15.05
N PHE A 23 20.98 5.87 14.81
CA PHE A 23 22.13 4.97 14.75
C PHE A 23 22.56 4.77 13.30
N LEU A 24 23.70 5.38 12.93
CA LEU A 24 24.32 5.15 11.64
C LEU A 24 25.23 3.92 11.73
N SER A 25 24.73 2.76 11.31
CA SER A 25 25.57 1.57 11.11
C SER A 25 26.60 1.80 9.98
N GLU A 26 27.52 0.86 9.79
CA GLU A 26 28.54 0.99 8.73
C GLU A 26 27.90 1.11 7.35
N GLN A 27 26.90 0.26 7.05
CA GLN A 27 26.15 0.34 5.80
C GLN A 27 25.31 1.61 5.67
N HIS A 28 24.80 2.16 6.77
CA HIS A 28 24.07 3.44 6.72
C HIS A 28 25.01 4.61 6.42
N ARG A 29 26.24 4.58 6.94
CA ARG A 29 27.28 5.58 6.61
C ARG A 29 27.71 5.46 5.15
N GLU A 30 27.88 4.25 4.65
CA GLU A 30 28.17 4.01 3.22
C GLU A 30 27.02 4.51 2.35
N ALA A 31 25.77 4.16 2.66
CA ALA A 31 24.60 4.65 1.95
C ALA A 31 24.56 6.18 1.91
N LEU A 32 24.76 6.83 3.06
CA LEU A 32 24.80 8.28 3.18
C LEU A 32 25.94 8.89 2.35
N ALA A 33 27.14 8.32 2.39
CA ALA A 33 28.27 8.77 1.57
C ALA A 33 27.96 8.66 0.07
N HIS A 34 27.29 7.58 -0.36
CA HIS A 34 26.81 7.43 -1.73
C HIS A 34 25.79 8.51 -2.11
N LEU A 35 24.86 8.85 -1.22
CA LEU A 35 23.90 9.93 -1.46
C LEU A 35 24.57 11.30 -1.57
N LEU A 36 25.48 11.61 -0.65
CA LEU A 36 26.23 12.87 -0.63
C LEU A 36 27.13 13.02 -1.87
N TYR A 37 27.82 11.96 -2.27
CA TYR A 37 28.59 11.94 -3.51
C TYR A 37 27.69 12.15 -4.73
N GLY A 38 26.54 11.47 -4.76
CA GLY A 38 25.55 11.61 -5.81
C GLY A 38 24.86 12.98 -5.87
N ALA A 39 24.91 13.77 -4.80
CA ALA A 39 24.42 15.16 -4.76
C ALA A 39 25.46 16.18 -5.29
N GLY A 40 26.68 15.73 -5.60
CA GLY A 40 27.73 16.57 -6.19
C GLY A 40 27.50 16.85 -7.68
N ASP A 41 28.52 17.36 -8.38
CA ASP A 41 28.43 17.78 -9.80
C ASP A 41 28.21 16.60 -10.81
N SER A 42 28.09 15.38 -10.30
CA SER A 42 27.83 14.18 -11.10
C SER A 42 26.33 14.02 -11.34
N GLY A 43 25.82 14.79 -12.30
CA GLY A 43 24.43 14.75 -12.73
C GLY A 43 23.88 13.34 -12.99
N GLY A 44 22.61 13.07 -12.66
CA GLY A 44 21.92 11.83 -13.01
C GLY A 44 20.94 11.31 -11.95
N PHE A 45 20.70 10.00 -11.97
CA PHE A 45 19.88 9.30 -10.99
C PHE A 45 20.73 8.61 -9.92
N VAL A 46 20.30 8.71 -8.67
CA VAL A 46 20.83 7.95 -7.54
C VAL A 46 19.74 7.03 -7.02
N LEU A 47 20.03 5.75 -6.87
CA LEU A 47 19.09 4.74 -6.41
C LEU A 47 19.49 4.21 -5.03
N LEU A 48 18.61 4.37 -4.05
CA LEU A 48 18.70 3.73 -2.74
C LEU A 48 17.56 2.73 -2.58
N THR A 49 17.88 1.45 -2.50
CA THR A 49 16.88 0.41 -2.25
C THR A 49 17.14 -0.30 -0.93
N GLY A 50 16.13 -0.98 -0.39
CA GLY A 50 16.28 -1.79 0.81
C GLY A 50 14.93 -2.32 1.27
N GLU A 51 14.95 -3.41 2.03
CA GLU A 51 13.73 -4.03 2.58
C GLU A 51 12.94 -3.05 3.46
N VAL A 52 11.66 -3.34 3.68
CA VAL A 52 10.81 -2.52 4.57
C VAL A 52 11.43 -2.48 5.97
N GLY A 53 11.55 -1.26 6.52
CA GLY A 53 12.06 -1.06 7.88
C GLY A 53 13.58 -1.20 8.06
N THR A 54 14.36 -1.24 6.97
CA THR A 54 15.85 -1.28 6.99
C THR A 54 16.51 0.04 7.38
N GLY A 55 15.79 1.17 7.33
CA GLY A 55 16.34 2.50 7.65
C GLY A 55 16.50 3.44 6.46
N LYS A 56 15.87 3.18 5.31
CA LYS A 56 15.90 4.07 4.13
C LYS A 56 15.55 5.52 4.46
N THR A 57 14.42 5.75 5.13
CA THR A 57 13.98 7.08 5.60
C THR A 57 14.97 7.69 6.60
N THR A 58 15.60 6.86 7.43
CA THR A 58 16.64 7.27 8.38
C THR A 58 17.88 7.80 7.65
N VAL A 59 18.33 7.12 6.58
CA VAL A 59 19.43 7.58 5.72
C VAL A 59 19.03 8.85 4.97
N CYS A 60 17.81 8.91 4.41
CA CYS A 60 17.28 10.09 3.72
C CYS A 60 17.29 11.34 4.64
N ARG A 61 16.85 11.18 5.89
CA ARG A 61 16.87 12.27 6.88
C ARG A 61 18.29 12.72 7.21
N ALA A 62 19.21 11.79 7.47
CA ALA A 62 20.60 12.11 7.72
C ALA A 62 21.26 12.80 6.52
N PHE A 63 20.85 12.44 5.30
CA PHE A 63 21.27 13.11 4.07
C PHE A 63 20.77 14.56 4.03
N LEU A 64 19.48 14.80 4.26
CA LEU A 64 18.89 16.15 4.30
C LEU A 64 19.57 17.06 5.34
N GLU A 65 19.91 16.52 6.51
CA GLU A 65 20.60 17.26 7.58
C GLU A 65 22.06 17.60 7.25
N GLN A 66 22.69 16.86 6.32
CA GLN A 66 24.09 17.03 5.92
C GLN A 66 24.25 17.65 4.52
N LEU A 67 23.15 18.08 3.90
CA LEU A 67 23.20 18.72 2.60
C LEU A 67 24.04 20.00 2.66
N PRO A 68 24.92 20.23 1.67
CA PRO A 68 25.69 21.46 1.60
C PRO A 68 24.79 22.67 1.37
N GLN A 69 25.28 23.85 1.73
CA GLN A 69 24.58 25.11 1.46
C GLN A 69 24.39 25.30 -0.06
N GLY A 70 23.26 25.88 -0.45
CA GLY A 70 22.92 26.13 -1.85
C GLY A 70 22.26 24.95 -2.56
N VAL A 71 21.92 23.87 -1.87
CA VAL A 71 21.07 22.79 -2.41
C VAL A 71 19.61 23.11 -2.18
N ASP A 72 18.82 23.03 -3.25
CA ASP A 72 17.37 23.19 -3.21
C ASP A 72 16.75 21.82 -3.28
N VAL A 73 15.94 21.45 -2.30
CA VAL A 73 15.37 20.10 -2.22
C VAL A 73 13.90 20.14 -2.55
N ALA A 74 13.48 19.22 -3.42
CA ALA A 74 12.10 18.77 -3.50
C ALA A 74 11.96 17.33 -3.00
N LEU A 75 11.14 17.10 -1.97
CA LEU A 75 10.86 15.78 -1.41
C LEU A 75 9.43 15.32 -1.70
N VAL A 76 9.29 14.24 -2.47
CA VAL A 76 8.01 13.57 -2.77
C VAL A 76 7.94 12.27 -1.98
N LEU A 77 7.04 12.20 -0.99
CA LEU A 77 6.88 11.02 -0.12
C LEU A 77 5.79 10.04 -0.58
N ASN A 78 4.81 10.51 -1.36
CA ASN A 78 3.72 9.69 -1.88
C ASN A 78 3.63 9.83 -3.41
N PRO A 79 4.36 8.99 -4.16
CA PRO A 79 4.44 9.10 -5.60
C PRO A 79 3.31 8.37 -6.36
N ALA A 80 2.28 7.86 -5.67
CA ALA A 80 1.11 7.24 -6.30
C ALA A 80 0.18 8.30 -6.92
N MET A 81 0.66 8.92 -8.00
CA MET A 81 0.04 10.07 -8.67
C MET A 81 0.18 9.97 -10.19
N THR A 82 -0.54 10.82 -10.92
CA THR A 82 -0.37 10.98 -12.37
C THR A 82 0.91 11.74 -12.69
N ALA A 83 1.34 11.71 -13.97
CA ALA A 83 2.54 12.43 -14.40
C ALA A 83 2.39 13.96 -14.20
N VAL A 84 1.18 14.50 -14.42
CA VAL A 84 0.88 15.93 -14.24
C VAL A 84 0.85 16.30 -12.76
N GLU A 85 0.22 15.48 -11.92
CA GLU A 85 0.22 15.67 -10.46
C GLU A 85 1.62 15.63 -9.88
N LEU A 86 2.49 14.72 -10.35
CA LEU A 86 3.89 14.68 -9.95
C LEU A 86 4.62 15.98 -10.31
N LEU A 87 4.40 16.49 -11.51
CA LEU A 87 5.01 17.76 -11.93
C LEU A 87 4.52 18.94 -11.08
N HIS A 88 3.22 18.97 -10.73
CA HIS A 88 2.69 19.95 -9.79
C HIS A 88 3.34 19.82 -8.41
N ALA A 89 3.39 18.62 -7.84
CA ALA A 89 4.03 18.37 -6.55
C ALA A 89 5.51 18.81 -6.55
N ILE A 90 6.25 18.55 -7.64
CA ILE A 90 7.63 19.00 -7.81
C ILE A 90 7.70 20.54 -7.87
N CYS A 91 6.82 21.19 -8.62
CA CYS A 91 6.76 22.64 -8.70
C CYS A 91 6.45 23.27 -7.34
N ASP A 92 5.45 22.75 -6.62
CA ASP A 92 5.05 23.23 -5.31
C ASP A 92 6.19 23.13 -4.29
N GLU A 93 6.88 21.99 -4.28
CA GLU A 93 7.96 21.74 -3.34
C GLU A 93 9.21 22.59 -3.64
N PHE A 94 9.53 22.82 -4.92
CA PHE A 94 10.53 23.83 -5.32
C PHE A 94 10.04 25.28 -5.20
N ARG A 95 8.76 25.49 -4.85
CA ARG A 95 8.09 26.80 -4.75
C ARG A 95 8.08 27.58 -6.07
N VAL A 96 7.92 26.86 -7.18
CA VAL A 96 7.72 27.41 -8.52
C VAL A 96 6.26 27.85 -8.66
N GLN A 97 6.03 29.11 -9.01
CA GLN A 97 4.68 29.62 -9.19
C GLN A 97 4.07 29.11 -10.49
N VAL A 98 2.95 28.39 -10.38
CA VAL A 98 2.18 27.87 -11.51
C VAL A 98 0.81 28.56 -11.56
N PRO A 99 0.50 29.35 -12.60
CA PRO A 99 -0.82 29.94 -12.76
C PRO A 99 -1.90 28.87 -12.96
N SER A 100 -3.12 29.11 -12.44
CA SER A 100 -4.23 28.15 -12.56
C SER A 100 -4.66 27.82 -14.00
N ALA A 101 -4.30 28.65 -14.98
CA ALA A 101 -4.54 28.40 -16.41
C ALA A 101 -3.49 27.48 -17.06
N GLU A 102 -2.34 27.26 -16.41
CA GLU A 102 -1.18 26.52 -16.94
C GLU A 102 -1.08 25.13 -16.30
N GLN A 103 -2.09 24.28 -16.51
CA GLN A 103 -2.17 22.93 -15.92
C GLN A 103 -1.59 21.82 -16.81
N SER A 104 -1.15 22.16 -18.03
CA SER A 104 -0.59 21.16 -18.95
C SER A 104 0.79 20.69 -18.49
N ALA A 105 1.13 19.42 -18.73
CA ALA A 105 2.46 18.87 -18.47
C ALA A 105 3.59 19.72 -19.09
N LYS A 106 3.37 20.20 -20.32
CA LYS A 106 4.33 21.06 -21.01
C LYS A 106 4.59 22.37 -20.26
N ALA A 107 3.53 23.07 -19.85
CA ALA A 107 3.67 24.33 -19.14
C ALA A 107 4.40 24.15 -17.80
N LEU A 108 4.09 23.08 -17.06
CA LEU A 108 4.79 22.74 -15.82
C LEU A 108 6.28 22.47 -16.05
N VAL A 109 6.62 21.68 -17.08
CA VAL A 109 8.02 21.41 -17.44
C VAL A 109 8.75 22.68 -17.86
N ASP A 110 8.11 23.56 -18.63
CA ASP A 110 8.69 24.83 -19.07
C ASP A 110 8.99 25.75 -17.87
N ARG A 111 8.07 25.83 -16.90
CA ARG A 111 8.24 26.57 -15.63
C ARG A 111 9.35 25.97 -14.77
N LEU A 112 9.38 24.65 -14.63
CA LEU A 112 10.41 23.95 -13.90
C LEU A 112 11.78 24.20 -14.54
N ASN A 113 11.89 24.10 -15.87
CA ASN A 113 13.13 24.35 -16.59
C ASN A 113 13.66 25.78 -16.37
N GLN A 114 12.79 26.79 -16.40
CA GLN A 114 13.17 28.17 -16.08
C GLN A 114 13.72 28.29 -14.65
N PHE A 115 13.02 27.71 -13.67
CA PHE A 115 13.49 27.68 -12.28
C PHE A 115 14.86 27.01 -12.16
N LEU A 116 15.06 25.85 -12.80
CA LEU A 116 16.31 25.10 -12.74
C LEU A 116 17.48 25.88 -13.36
N LEU A 117 17.25 26.58 -14.49
CA LEU A 117 18.24 27.47 -15.10
C LEU A 117 18.60 28.65 -14.19
N ASP A 118 17.61 29.28 -13.56
CA ASP A 118 17.82 30.40 -12.63
C ASP A 118 18.53 29.96 -11.35
N ALA A 119 18.23 28.76 -10.85
CA ALA A 119 18.93 28.16 -9.71
C ALA A 119 20.40 27.93 -10.06
N HIS A 120 20.65 27.29 -11.21
CA HIS A 120 21.99 27.03 -11.71
C HIS A 120 22.81 28.32 -11.94
N ALA A 121 22.21 29.35 -12.54
CA ALA A 121 22.86 30.66 -12.73
C ALA A 121 23.27 31.34 -11.42
N ARG A 122 22.58 31.01 -10.32
CA ARG A 122 22.88 31.48 -8.96
C ARG A 122 23.78 30.51 -8.17
N GLY A 123 24.32 29.49 -8.82
CA GLY A 123 25.15 28.46 -8.18
C GLY A 123 24.38 27.53 -7.22
N ARG A 124 23.05 27.53 -7.28
CA ARG A 124 22.19 26.62 -6.50
C ARG A 124 22.02 25.30 -7.24
N ARG A 125 21.80 24.23 -6.49
CA ARG A 125 21.74 22.85 -6.98
C ARG A 125 20.39 22.22 -6.63
N PRO A 126 19.46 22.13 -7.59
CA PRO A 126 18.19 21.45 -7.39
C PRO A 126 18.34 19.92 -7.28
N VAL A 127 17.75 19.36 -6.23
CA VAL A 127 17.72 17.93 -5.89
C VAL A 127 16.27 17.51 -5.69
N LEU A 128 15.82 16.54 -6.48
CA LEU A 128 14.53 15.88 -6.31
C LEU A 128 14.73 14.53 -5.64
N ILE A 129 14.04 14.29 -4.52
CA ILE A 129 14.01 13.03 -3.80
C ILE A 129 12.60 12.46 -3.91
N ILE A 130 12.49 11.23 -4.39
CA ILE A 130 11.23 10.49 -4.46
C ILE A 130 11.36 9.27 -3.56
N ASP A 131 10.66 9.28 -2.44
CA ASP A 131 10.56 8.13 -1.54
C ASP A 131 9.40 7.21 -1.94
N GLU A 132 9.46 5.95 -1.53
CA GLU A 132 8.52 4.88 -1.94
C GLU A 132 8.36 4.77 -3.47
N ALA A 133 9.45 5.01 -4.22
CA ALA A 133 9.48 5.08 -5.68
C ALA A 133 9.05 3.77 -6.38
N GLN A 134 8.95 2.63 -5.70
CA GLN A 134 8.34 1.42 -6.26
C GLN A 134 6.85 1.59 -6.57
N ASN A 135 6.17 2.60 -5.98
CA ASN A 135 4.77 2.90 -6.25
C ASN A 135 4.56 3.78 -7.50
N LEU A 136 5.64 4.16 -8.20
CA LEU A 136 5.57 4.91 -9.45
C LEU A 136 5.10 4.00 -10.60
N ARG A 137 4.08 4.46 -11.33
CA ARG A 137 3.64 3.83 -12.59
C ARG A 137 4.72 3.99 -13.68
N PRO A 138 4.85 3.04 -14.63
CA PRO A 138 5.84 3.12 -15.73
C PRO A 138 5.78 4.43 -16.52
N LYS A 139 4.58 4.92 -16.84
CA LYS A 139 4.36 6.19 -17.56
C LYS A 139 4.89 7.41 -16.78
N VAL A 140 4.80 7.38 -15.45
CA VAL A 140 5.34 8.43 -14.58
C VAL A 140 6.86 8.33 -14.48
N MET A 141 7.40 7.11 -14.43
CA MET A 141 8.84 6.87 -14.50
C MET A 141 9.46 7.40 -15.79
N GLU A 142 8.75 7.27 -16.92
CA GLU A 142 9.14 7.87 -18.19
C GLU A 142 9.11 9.40 -18.14
N GLN A 143 8.10 10.00 -17.50
CA GLN A 143 8.09 11.45 -17.28
C GLN A 143 9.31 11.91 -16.46
N ILE A 144 9.67 11.17 -15.41
CA ILE A 144 10.88 11.44 -14.60
C ILE A 144 12.15 11.29 -15.45
N ARG A 145 12.20 10.30 -16.36
CA ARG A 145 13.30 10.15 -17.33
C ARG A 145 13.46 11.42 -18.16
N LEU A 146 12.36 11.99 -18.66
CA LEU A 146 12.39 13.20 -19.48
C LEU A 146 12.90 14.42 -18.69
N LEU A 147 12.61 14.54 -17.39
CA LEU A 147 13.12 15.63 -16.56
C LEU A 147 14.65 15.63 -16.45
N THR A 148 15.32 14.48 -16.57
CA THR A 148 16.80 14.43 -16.60
C THR A 148 17.43 14.93 -17.90
N ASN A 149 16.62 15.23 -18.92
CA ASN A 149 17.06 15.95 -20.12
C ASN A 149 17.10 17.47 -19.90
N LEU A 150 16.62 17.98 -18.76
CA LEU A 150 16.77 19.38 -18.40
C LEU A 150 18.23 19.61 -18.00
N GLU A 151 19.02 20.05 -18.99
CA GLU A 151 20.47 20.24 -18.87
C GLU A 151 20.95 21.45 -19.67
N THR A 152 22.10 21.98 -19.28
CA THR A 152 22.90 22.87 -20.12
C THR A 152 23.86 22.02 -20.96
N PRO A 153 24.52 22.58 -22.00
CA PRO A 153 25.53 21.86 -22.76
C PRO A 153 26.69 21.30 -21.94
N LYS A 154 26.86 21.74 -20.68
CA LYS A 154 27.98 21.36 -19.81
C LYS A 154 27.57 20.59 -18.57
N GLN A 155 26.33 20.75 -18.07
CA GLN A 155 25.92 20.26 -16.76
C GLN A 155 24.43 19.93 -16.70
N LYS A 156 24.07 18.87 -15.97
CA LYS A 156 22.69 18.54 -15.60
C LYS A 156 22.15 19.58 -14.62
N LEU A 157 20.87 19.95 -14.78
CA LEU A 157 20.24 20.97 -13.93
C LEU A 157 19.45 20.39 -12.76
N LEU A 158 19.10 19.10 -12.81
CA LEU A 158 18.32 18.42 -11.77
C LEU A 158 18.94 17.07 -11.43
N GLN A 159 19.20 16.85 -10.14
CA GLN A 159 19.61 15.55 -9.60
C GLN A 159 18.38 14.82 -9.05
N ILE A 160 18.23 13.52 -9.36
CA ILE A 160 17.07 12.75 -8.91
C ILE A 160 17.49 11.55 -8.06
N PHE A 161 16.94 11.47 -6.85
CA PHE A 161 17.13 10.38 -5.92
C PHE A 161 15.87 9.53 -5.85
N LEU A 162 15.98 8.26 -6.25
CA LEU A 162 14.91 7.28 -6.13
C LEU A 162 15.17 6.41 -4.91
N ILE A 163 14.28 6.49 -3.93
CA ILE A 163 14.34 5.71 -2.69
C ILE A 163 13.15 4.76 -2.69
N GLY A 164 13.39 3.46 -2.51
CA GLY A 164 12.30 2.49 -2.58
C GLY A 164 12.65 1.08 -2.12
N GLN A 165 11.71 0.17 -2.35
CA GLN A 165 11.82 -1.24 -2.01
C GLN A 165 12.53 -2.03 -3.14
N PRO A 166 12.95 -3.29 -2.93
CA PRO A 166 13.66 -4.09 -3.94
C PRO A 166 12.91 -4.23 -5.27
N GLU A 167 11.58 -4.21 -5.23
CA GLU A 167 10.67 -4.28 -6.38
C GLU A 167 10.99 -3.19 -7.41
N LEU A 168 11.41 -2.00 -6.96
CA LEU A 168 11.85 -0.92 -7.83
C LEU A 168 13.00 -1.34 -8.74
N ARG A 169 13.91 -2.21 -8.27
CA ARG A 169 15.01 -2.71 -9.11
C ARG A 169 14.49 -3.62 -10.22
N THR A 170 13.47 -4.42 -9.93
CA THR A 170 12.81 -5.28 -10.91
C THR A 170 12.12 -4.41 -11.97
N THR A 171 11.37 -3.41 -11.54
CA THR A 171 10.70 -2.44 -12.43
C THR A 171 11.70 -1.71 -13.31
N LEU A 172 12.81 -1.20 -12.75
CA LEU A 172 13.87 -0.51 -13.51
C LEU A 172 14.61 -1.42 -14.50
N ASN A 173 14.62 -2.73 -14.28
CA ASN A 173 15.23 -3.69 -15.20
C ASN A 173 14.29 -4.10 -16.34
N SER A 174 13.05 -3.61 -16.37
CA SER A 174 12.12 -3.88 -17.47
C SER A 174 12.64 -3.27 -18.80
N PRO A 175 12.26 -3.86 -19.96
CA PRO A 175 12.64 -3.33 -21.27
C PRO A 175 12.28 -1.85 -21.45
N ASP A 176 11.10 -1.44 -20.98
CA ASP A 176 10.56 -0.09 -21.15
C ASP A 176 11.36 0.97 -20.39
N LEU A 177 11.96 0.60 -19.26
CA LEU A 177 12.72 1.51 -18.39
C LEU A 177 14.23 1.35 -18.51
N ARG A 178 14.71 0.51 -19.44
CA ARG A 178 16.14 0.25 -19.66
C ARG A 178 16.95 1.54 -19.87
N GLN A 179 16.38 2.52 -20.57
CA GLN A 179 17.04 3.81 -20.82
C GLN A 179 17.21 4.64 -19.53
N LEU A 180 16.21 4.66 -18.65
CA LEU A 180 16.32 5.33 -17.35
C LEU A 180 17.33 4.60 -16.46
N ASN A 181 17.28 3.27 -16.45
CA ASN A 181 18.19 2.44 -15.67
C ASN A 181 19.68 2.70 -16.04
N GLN A 182 19.98 2.94 -17.32
CA GLN A 182 21.33 3.32 -17.76
C GLN A 182 21.79 4.69 -17.25
N ARG A 183 20.88 5.58 -16.86
CA ARG A 183 21.18 6.92 -16.32
C ARG A 183 21.38 6.95 -14.81
N ILE A 184 21.27 5.80 -14.14
CA ILE A 184 21.54 5.67 -12.71
C ILE A 184 23.05 5.57 -12.49
N THR A 185 23.62 6.63 -11.93
CA THR A 185 25.06 6.81 -11.70
C THR A 185 25.52 6.14 -10.41
N ALA A 186 24.64 6.05 -9.41
CA ALA A 186 24.95 5.41 -8.14
C ALA A 186 23.79 4.50 -7.69
N ARG A 187 24.13 3.31 -7.22
CA ARG A 187 23.19 2.34 -6.65
C ARG A 187 23.69 1.87 -5.31
N PHE A 188 22.83 1.95 -4.30
CA PHE A 188 23.08 1.34 -3.01
C PHE A 188 21.88 0.49 -2.58
N HIS A 189 22.16 -0.68 -2.02
CA HIS A 189 21.13 -1.57 -1.48
C HIS A 189 21.39 -1.77 0.01
N LEU A 190 20.54 -1.15 0.83
CA LEU A 190 20.60 -1.21 2.28
C LEU A 190 20.12 -2.57 2.77
N LYS A 191 21.02 -3.33 3.39
CA LYS A 191 20.71 -4.67 3.92
C LYS A 191 20.28 -4.56 5.39
N PRO A 192 19.60 -5.59 5.93
CA PRO A 192 19.38 -5.70 7.37
C PRO A 192 20.71 -5.68 8.17
N LEU A 193 20.64 -5.19 9.41
CA LEU A 193 21.79 -5.10 10.30
C LEU A 193 22.33 -6.49 10.62
N ASN A 194 23.65 -6.66 10.63
CA ASN A 194 24.26 -7.90 11.09
C ASN A 194 24.14 -8.05 12.63
N ALA A 195 24.53 -9.19 13.18
CA ALA A 195 24.37 -9.47 14.61
C ALA A 195 25.12 -8.49 15.53
N ARG A 196 26.29 -8.00 15.10
CA ARG A 196 27.09 -7.01 15.85
C ARG A 196 26.43 -5.64 15.79
N GLU A 197 26.00 -5.22 14.60
CA GLU A 197 25.28 -3.96 14.41
C GLU A 197 23.93 -3.96 15.15
N THR A 198 23.23 -5.10 15.21
CA THR A 198 21.99 -5.25 15.97
C THR A 198 22.22 -5.01 17.46
N ALA A 199 23.29 -5.58 18.03
CA ALA A 199 23.65 -5.34 19.42
C ALA A 199 23.97 -3.86 19.66
N GLY A 200 24.83 -3.26 18.81
CA GLY A 200 25.17 -1.84 18.91
C GLY A 200 23.97 -0.91 18.75
N TYR A 201 23.02 -1.25 17.88
CA TYR A 201 21.76 -0.53 17.71
C TYR A 201 20.91 -0.54 18.98
N VAL A 202 20.71 -1.72 19.58
CA VAL A 202 19.94 -1.87 20.82
C VAL A 202 20.59 -1.12 21.97
N ASP A 203 21.91 -1.26 22.12
CA ASP A 203 22.67 -0.59 23.18
C ASP A 203 22.64 0.94 23.01
N HIS A 204 22.82 1.43 21.77
CA HIS A 204 22.72 2.85 21.45
C HIS A 204 21.35 3.42 21.85
N ARG A 205 20.24 2.77 21.47
CA ARG A 205 18.90 3.25 21.80
C ARG A 205 18.63 3.27 23.31
N ILE A 206 19.15 2.31 24.05
CA ILE A 206 19.02 2.28 25.52
C ILE A 206 19.86 3.42 26.16
N ALA A 207 21.07 3.66 25.63
CA ALA A 207 21.93 4.74 26.09
C ALA A 207 21.32 6.13 25.85
N VAL A 208 20.74 6.37 24.67
CA VAL A 208 20.03 7.62 24.33
C VAL A 208 18.86 7.86 25.29
N ALA A 209 18.12 6.81 25.63
CA ALA A 209 17.05 6.86 26.62
C ALA A 209 17.52 7.05 28.08
N GLY A 210 18.84 7.19 28.30
CA GLY A 210 19.45 7.59 29.58
C GLY A 210 19.92 6.45 30.46
N VAL A 211 20.07 5.23 29.93
CA VAL A 211 20.50 4.05 30.70
C VAL A 211 21.80 3.49 30.13
N ASP A 212 22.86 3.43 30.94
CA ASP A 212 24.21 2.98 30.53
C ASP A 212 24.55 1.55 31.01
N ARG A 213 23.53 0.80 31.46
CA ARG A 213 23.69 -0.60 31.88
C ARG A 213 22.99 -1.54 30.90
N PRO A 214 23.50 -2.76 30.69
CA PRO A 214 22.89 -3.70 29.75
C PRO A 214 21.53 -4.17 30.27
N LEU A 215 20.46 -3.84 29.53
CA LEU A 215 19.11 -4.35 29.79
C LEU A 215 18.85 -5.69 29.07
N PHE A 216 19.70 -6.08 28.13
CA PHE A 216 19.62 -7.35 27.40
C PHE A 216 20.87 -8.19 27.66
N THR A 217 20.69 -9.49 27.85
CA THR A 217 21.82 -10.43 27.85
C THR A 217 22.37 -10.59 26.43
N ALA A 218 23.66 -10.91 26.26
CA ALA A 218 24.25 -11.17 24.94
C ALA A 218 23.51 -12.30 24.18
N ALA A 219 23.01 -13.30 24.90
CA ALA A 219 22.18 -14.36 24.33
C ALA A 219 20.80 -13.84 23.85
N ALA A 220 20.20 -12.88 24.58
CA ALA A 220 18.97 -12.23 24.15
C ALA A 220 19.20 -11.39 22.90
N LEU A 221 20.28 -10.61 22.80
CA LEU A 221 20.62 -9.84 21.59
C LEU A 221 20.80 -10.73 20.36
N ARG A 222 21.52 -11.86 20.50
CA ARG A 222 21.60 -12.87 19.42
C ARG A 222 20.23 -13.44 19.05
N ARG A 223 19.31 -13.55 20.01
CA ARG A 223 17.94 -14.01 19.73
C ARG A 223 17.11 -12.93 19.04
N VAL A 224 17.22 -11.68 19.46
CA VAL A 224 16.58 -10.52 18.80
C VAL A 224 17.02 -10.45 17.34
N HIS A 225 18.32 -10.55 17.06
CA HIS A 225 18.83 -10.57 15.68
C HIS A 225 18.23 -11.71 14.85
N ARG A 226 18.25 -12.95 15.37
CA ARG A 226 17.66 -14.11 14.66
C ARG A 226 16.16 -13.98 14.41
N CYS A 227 15.42 -13.42 15.36
CA CYS A 227 13.97 -13.25 15.23
C CYS A 227 13.59 -12.09 14.31
N SER A 228 14.38 -11.01 14.29
CA SER A 228 14.13 -9.84 13.43
C SER A 228 14.74 -9.94 12.03
N GLY A 229 15.65 -10.90 11.80
CA GLY A 229 16.49 -10.91 10.61
C GLY A 229 17.43 -9.70 10.52
N GLY A 230 17.62 -8.94 11.61
CA GLY A 230 18.40 -7.69 11.59
C GLY A 230 17.63 -6.46 11.12
N VAL A 231 16.33 -6.55 10.86
CA VAL A 231 15.52 -5.40 10.40
C VAL A 231 15.23 -4.45 11.57
N PRO A 232 15.70 -3.18 11.55
CA PRO A 232 15.51 -2.21 12.64
C PRO A 232 14.07 -2.07 13.14
N ARG A 233 13.07 -2.01 12.24
CA ARG A 233 11.66 -1.94 12.64
C ARG A 233 11.21 -3.15 13.49
N LEU A 234 11.63 -4.35 13.09
CA LEU A 234 11.35 -5.57 13.84
C LEU A 234 12.16 -5.64 15.14
N ILE A 235 13.41 -5.19 15.13
CA ILE A 235 14.24 -5.06 16.35
C ILE A 235 13.52 -4.18 17.37
N ASN A 236 13.02 -3.01 16.96
CA ASN A 236 12.29 -2.10 17.85
C ASN A 236 11.05 -2.75 18.46
N LEU A 237 10.23 -3.40 17.63
CA LEU A 237 9.04 -4.12 18.10
C LEU A 237 9.39 -5.24 19.10
N LEU A 238 10.38 -6.07 18.79
CA LEU A 238 10.81 -7.15 19.67
C LEU A 238 11.40 -6.63 20.98
N CYS A 239 12.22 -5.58 20.93
CA CYS A 239 12.86 -5.00 22.11
C CYS A 239 11.85 -4.30 23.01
N ASP A 240 10.92 -3.53 22.46
CA ASP A 240 9.84 -2.88 23.21
C ASP A 240 8.99 -3.91 23.97
N ARG A 241 8.52 -4.96 23.27
CA ARG A 241 7.76 -6.06 23.87
C ARG A 241 8.57 -6.86 24.88
N SER A 242 9.85 -7.08 24.61
CA SER A 242 10.73 -7.80 25.54
C SER A 242 10.96 -7.02 26.84
N LEU A 243 11.15 -5.70 26.77
CA LEU A 243 11.29 -4.85 27.95
C LEU A 243 9.98 -4.82 28.75
N LEU A 244 8.83 -4.70 28.07
CA LEU A 244 7.53 -4.81 28.74
C LEU A 244 7.36 -6.15 29.47
N GLY A 245 7.65 -7.28 28.80
CA GLY A 245 7.57 -8.62 29.39
C GLY A 245 8.53 -8.83 30.56
N ALA A 246 9.73 -8.28 30.49
CA ALA A 246 10.69 -8.29 31.59
C ALA A 246 10.22 -7.46 32.79
N ALA A 247 9.63 -6.28 32.56
CA ALA A 247 9.07 -5.44 33.62
C ALA A 247 7.88 -6.13 34.33
N VAL A 248 6.96 -6.72 33.57
CA VAL A 248 5.81 -7.49 34.12
C VAL A 248 6.31 -8.69 34.93
N SER A 249 7.34 -9.39 34.45
CA SER A 249 7.94 -10.54 35.13
C SER A 249 8.94 -10.16 36.24
N ARG A 250 9.06 -8.86 36.57
CA ARG A 250 10.00 -8.31 37.56
C ARG A 250 11.46 -8.78 37.35
N ARG A 251 11.92 -8.84 36.10
CA ARG A 251 13.30 -9.17 35.74
C ARG A 251 14.08 -7.90 35.42
N MET A 252 15.34 -7.83 35.84
CA MET A 252 16.21 -6.67 35.59
C MET A 252 16.90 -6.71 34.22
N GLN A 253 16.90 -7.87 33.56
CA GLN A 253 17.45 -8.07 32.21
C GLN A 253 16.53 -8.95 31.37
N VAL A 254 16.49 -8.66 30.08
CA VAL A 254 15.85 -9.47 29.05
C VAL A 254 16.71 -10.69 28.74
N THR A 255 16.08 -11.86 28.80
CA THR A 255 16.68 -13.16 28.49
C THR A 255 16.14 -13.70 27.16
N PRO A 256 16.78 -14.70 26.54
CA PRO A 256 16.27 -15.32 25.31
C PRO A 256 14.84 -15.83 25.40
N ALA A 257 14.40 -16.29 26.58
CA ALA A 257 13.04 -16.76 26.81
C ALA A 257 12.01 -15.63 26.67
N ILE A 258 12.33 -14.44 27.20
CA ILE A 258 11.47 -13.25 27.08
C ILE A 258 11.41 -12.79 25.62
N VAL A 259 12.54 -12.81 24.90
CA VAL A 259 12.57 -12.48 23.46
C VAL A 259 11.72 -13.47 22.65
N ASN A 260 11.74 -14.76 22.98
CA ASN A 260 10.90 -15.76 22.31
C ASN A 260 9.42 -15.51 22.53
N GLN A 261 9.04 -15.14 23.75
CA GLN A 261 7.68 -14.77 24.09
C GLN A 261 7.24 -13.55 23.26
N ALA A 262 8.06 -12.49 23.27
CA ALA A 262 7.82 -11.29 22.47
C ALA A 262 7.77 -11.57 20.96
N ALA A 263 8.61 -12.47 20.44
CA ALA A 263 8.60 -12.84 19.03
C ALA A 263 7.32 -13.56 18.61
N ARG A 264 6.75 -14.42 19.46
CA ARG A 264 5.44 -15.05 19.20
C ARG A 264 4.32 -14.01 19.16
N GLU A 265 4.37 -13.03 20.05
CA GLU A 265 3.39 -11.94 20.10
C GLU A 265 3.49 -11.01 18.88
N VAL A 266 4.72 -10.70 18.42
CA VAL A 266 4.97 -9.78 17.29
C VAL A 266 4.70 -10.43 15.93
N HIS A 267 5.08 -11.69 15.73
CA HIS A 267 4.86 -12.38 14.45
C HIS A 267 3.43 -12.91 14.28
N GLY A 268 2.58 -12.73 15.29
CA GLY A 268 1.29 -13.37 15.37
C GLY A 268 1.46 -14.85 15.69
N SER A 269 0.79 -15.30 16.74
CA SER A 269 0.58 -16.72 16.98
C SER A 269 -0.11 -17.36 15.77
N GLN A 270 0.66 -17.96 14.87
CA GLN A 270 0.32 -19.27 14.33
C GLN A 270 0.47 -20.34 15.43
N ASP A 271 -0.14 -20.11 16.59
CA ASP A 271 -0.43 -21.19 17.53
C ASP A 271 -1.71 -21.86 17.02
N GLY A 272 -1.58 -22.49 15.84
CA GLY A 272 -2.30 -23.72 15.61
C GLY A 272 -1.90 -24.65 16.74
N ILE A 273 -2.90 -25.14 17.48
CA ILE A 273 -2.91 -26.41 18.22
C ILE A 273 -1.49 -26.90 18.51
N GLN A 274 -0.93 -26.53 19.67
CA GLN A 274 0.21 -27.29 20.18
C GLN A 274 -0.23 -28.76 20.23
N PRO A 275 0.43 -29.69 19.52
CA PRO A 275 0.16 -31.09 19.74
C PRO A 275 0.63 -31.36 21.16
N ARG A 276 -0.33 -31.58 22.05
CA ARG A 276 -0.05 -31.96 23.43
C ARG A 276 0.84 -33.20 23.33
N ARG A 277 2.05 -33.09 23.87
CA ARG A 277 3.11 -34.11 23.99
C ARG A 277 2.68 -35.38 24.77
N GLY A 278 1.37 -35.63 24.90
CA GLY A 278 0.73 -36.81 25.47
C GLY A 278 0.05 -37.73 24.44
N TRP A 279 -0.14 -37.32 23.18
CA TRP A 279 -0.75 -38.20 22.17
C TRP A 279 0.14 -39.37 21.75
N GLY A 280 1.47 -39.27 21.86
CA GLY A 280 2.37 -40.41 21.64
C GLY A 280 2.16 -41.54 22.66
N LEU A 281 1.78 -41.21 23.90
CA LEU A 281 1.44 -42.20 24.92
C LEU A 281 0.03 -42.77 24.73
N ALA A 282 -0.92 -41.94 24.26
CA ALA A 282 -2.27 -42.39 23.95
C ALA A 282 -2.31 -43.35 22.74
N PHE A 283 -1.49 -43.09 21.71
CA PHE A 283 -1.40 -43.96 20.52
C PHE A 283 -0.68 -45.28 20.83
N ALA A 284 0.33 -45.27 21.70
CA ALA A 284 0.98 -46.50 22.18
C ALA A 284 0.02 -47.36 23.02
N ALA A 285 -0.82 -46.74 23.85
CA ALA A 285 -1.82 -47.44 24.65
C ALA A 285 -2.95 -48.04 23.79
N SER A 286 -3.43 -47.32 22.76
CA SER A 286 -4.50 -47.82 21.88
C SER A 286 -4.05 -48.99 21.01
N VAL A 287 -2.79 -49.01 20.56
CA VAL A 287 -2.21 -50.13 19.80
C VAL A 287 -2.10 -51.39 20.67
N LEU A 288 -1.72 -51.25 21.95
CA LEU A 288 -1.65 -52.38 22.88
C LEU A 288 -3.04 -52.93 23.23
N ILE A 289 -4.05 -52.07 23.35
CA ILE A 289 -5.44 -52.48 23.59
C ILE A 289 -6.01 -53.18 22.35
N ALA A 290 -5.74 -52.67 21.14
CA ALA A 290 -6.17 -53.30 19.89
C ALA A 290 -5.53 -54.68 19.68
N ALA A 291 -4.24 -54.83 20.03
CA ALA A 291 -3.55 -56.12 19.98
C ALA A 291 -4.14 -57.12 20.99
N ALA A 292 -4.46 -56.68 22.21
CA ALA A 292 -5.10 -57.52 23.22
C ALA A 292 -6.52 -57.96 22.80
N ILE A 293 -7.30 -57.07 22.18
CA ILE A 293 -8.63 -57.37 21.64
C ILE A 293 -8.53 -58.31 20.44
N GLY A 294 -7.55 -58.14 19.55
CA GLY A 294 -7.32 -59.05 18.41
C GLY A 294 -6.96 -60.47 18.85
N VAL A 295 -6.12 -60.61 19.89
CA VAL A 295 -5.79 -61.92 20.48
C VAL A 295 -7.01 -62.53 21.17
N TRP A 296 -7.82 -61.73 21.87
CA TRP A 296 -9.05 -62.19 22.51
C TRP A 296 -10.08 -62.69 21.48
N ILE A 297 -10.33 -61.91 20.42
CA ILE A 297 -11.26 -62.27 19.33
C ILE A 297 -10.77 -63.50 18.56
N GLY A 298 -9.46 -63.61 18.31
CA GLY A 298 -8.85 -64.78 17.67
C GLY A 298 -8.97 -66.06 18.50
N SER A 299 -8.98 -65.95 19.83
CA SER A 299 -9.13 -67.08 20.75
C SER A 299 -10.59 -67.52 20.98
N SER A 300 -11.58 -66.66 20.68
CA SER A 300 -13.00 -66.92 20.92
C SER A 300 -13.74 -67.60 19.76
N GLY A 301 -13.05 -67.91 18.65
CA GLY A 301 -13.64 -68.69 17.54
C GLY A 301 -14.84 -68.03 16.84
N MET A 302 -14.98 -66.70 16.95
CA MET A 302 -16.13 -65.96 16.43
C MET A 302 -15.66 -65.01 15.32
N LEU A 303 -15.76 -65.45 14.07
CA LEU A 303 -15.65 -64.58 12.90
C LEU A 303 -16.89 -64.79 12.01
N PRO A 304 -17.64 -63.73 11.68
CA PRO A 304 -18.54 -63.73 10.53
C PRO A 304 -17.77 -63.42 9.23
N THR A 305 -18.26 -64.00 8.15
CA THR A 305 -17.72 -63.99 6.78
C THR A 305 -17.84 -62.61 6.09
N TRP A 306 -16.86 -61.73 6.28
CA TRP A 306 -16.78 -60.43 5.58
C TRP A 306 -15.62 -60.38 4.56
N SER A 307 -14.83 -61.44 4.45
CA SER A 307 -13.64 -61.50 3.57
C SER A 307 -13.94 -61.86 2.12
N GLU A 308 -15.07 -62.50 1.81
CA GLU A 308 -15.35 -62.97 0.45
C GLU A 308 -15.88 -61.87 -0.49
N HIS A 309 -16.54 -60.83 0.05
CA HIS A 309 -17.11 -59.76 -0.78
C HIS A 309 -16.10 -58.67 -1.19
N LEU A 310 -15.06 -58.43 -0.38
CA LEU A 310 -14.04 -57.42 -0.68
C LEU A 310 -13.08 -57.86 -1.78
N ILE A 311 -12.75 -59.15 -1.85
CA ILE A 311 -11.86 -59.71 -2.86
C ILE A 311 -12.55 -59.69 -4.24
N ALA A 312 -13.85 -59.99 -4.31
CA ALA A 312 -14.61 -59.99 -5.56
C ALA A 312 -14.86 -58.59 -6.18
N TRP A 313 -14.68 -57.52 -5.41
CA TRP A 313 -14.77 -56.14 -5.89
C TRP A 313 -13.44 -55.70 -6.53
N VAL A 314 -12.31 -55.94 -5.84
CA VAL A 314 -10.96 -55.58 -6.31
C VAL A 314 -10.54 -56.29 -7.60
N GLU A 315 -10.96 -57.54 -7.80
CA GLU A 315 -10.69 -58.28 -9.04
C GLU A 315 -11.44 -57.71 -10.25
N ARG A 316 -12.54 -56.97 -10.03
CA ARG A 316 -13.42 -56.44 -11.09
C ARG A 316 -12.91 -55.13 -11.68
N GLU A 317 -12.30 -54.26 -10.87
CA GLU A 317 -11.63 -53.05 -11.37
C GLU A 317 -10.36 -53.37 -12.19
N ARG A 318 -9.67 -54.48 -11.87
CA ARG A 318 -8.40 -54.83 -12.51
C ARG A 318 -8.52 -55.33 -13.96
N GLN A 319 -9.72 -55.70 -14.41
CA GLN A 319 -9.95 -56.22 -15.78
C GLN A 319 -10.47 -55.17 -16.77
N ALA A 320 -10.70 -53.92 -16.35
CA ALA A 320 -11.34 -52.90 -17.19
C ALA A 320 -10.39 -51.96 -17.95
N GLU A 321 -9.06 -52.10 -17.84
CA GLU A 321 -8.12 -51.28 -18.61
C GLU A 321 -7.08 -52.09 -19.38
N GLY A 322 -7.24 -52.06 -20.71
CA GLY A 322 -6.18 -52.19 -21.72
C GLY A 322 -6.56 -51.30 -22.92
N PRO A 323 -5.66 -50.98 -23.88
CA PRO A 323 -4.35 -51.60 -24.11
C PRO A 323 -3.14 -50.63 -24.26
N GLN A 324 -1.94 -51.22 -24.11
CA GLN A 324 -0.61 -50.65 -24.37
C GLN A 324 -0.19 -50.83 -25.84
N LEU A 325 0.66 -49.92 -26.35
CA LEU A 325 1.50 -50.04 -27.56
C LEU A 325 2.76 -49.14 -27.37
N PRO A 326 3.89 -49.40 -28.05
CA PRO A 326 5.06 -50.05 -27.45
C PRO A 326 6.32 -49.17 -27.35
N GLU A 327 7.24 -49.63 -26.51
CA GLU A 327 8.52 -49.01 -26.15
C GLU A 327 9.56 -49.20 -27.27
N GLU A 328 9.95 -48.09 -27.92
CA GLU A 328 11.01 -48.05 -28.93
C GLU A 328 12.26 -47.41 -28.33
N THR A 329 13.31 -48.22 -28.23
CA THR A 329 14.65 -47.88 -27.75
C THR A 329 15.31 -46.81 -28.61
N LEU A 330 15.84 -45.75 -27.99
CA LEU A 330 16.77 -44.81 -28.63
C LEU A 330 18.20 -44.94 -28.07
N PRO A 331 19.23 -44.71 -28.90
CA PRO A 331 20.55 -45.31 -28.75
C PRO A 331 21.57 -44.39 -28.06
N THR A 332 22.64 -45.03 -27.57
CA THR A 332 23.93 -44.40 -27.26
C THR A 332 24.60 -43.88 -28.53
N PRO A 333 25.18 -42.66 -28.53
CA PRO A 333 26.23 -42.32 -29.47
C PRO A 333 27.60 -42.32 -28.78
N ALA A 334 28.52 -43.02 -29.43
CA ALA A 334 29.95 -43.01 -29.18
C ALA A 334 30.60 -41.69 -29.62
N ALA A 335 31.85 -41.54 -29.20
CA ALA A 335 32.80 -40.49 -29.50
C ALA A 335 32.87 -40.06 -30.98
N ASP A 336 32.89 -38.75 -31.22
CA ASP A 336 33.90 -38.10 -32.07
C ASP A 336 33.84 -36.55 -31.98
N LYS A 337 35.02 -35.97 -31.78
CA LYS A 337 35.49 -34.60 -32.15
C LYS A 337 34.89 -33.36 -31.46
N GLU A 338 35.70 -32.80 -30.56
CA GLU A 338 35.69 -31.40 -30.15
C GLU A 338 35.83 -30.45 -31.36
N PRO A 339 35.05 -29.36 -31.41
CA PRO A 339 35.49 -28.11 -31.98
C PRO A 339 35.92 -27.16 -30.87
N GLU A 340 37.20 -26.81 -30.92
CA GLU A 340 37.86 -25.73 -30.21
C GLU A 340 37.16 -24.39 -30.50
N ILE A 341 36.51 -23.79 -29.49
CA ILE A 341 36.10 -22.38 -29.52
C ILE A 341 36.90 -21.66 -28.45
N ALA A 342 37.80 -20.81 -28.94
CA ALA A 342 38.74 -20.01 -28.20
C ALA A 342 38.08 -19.10 -27.15
N PHE A 343 38.52 -19.23 -25.91
CA PHE A 343 38.40 -18.17 -24.92
C PHE A 343 39.40 -17.07 -25.26
N ALA A 344 38.90 -15.89 -25.64
CA ALA A 344 39.67 -14.65 -25.66
C ALA A 344 39.48 -13.88 -24.33
N PRO A 345 40.49 -13.11 -23.90
CA PRO A 345 40.78 -12.88 -22.48
C PRO A 345 40.07 -11.68 -21.85
N GLU A 346 40.07 -11.68 -20.51
CA GLU A 346 39.62 -10.60 -19.61
C GLU A 346 40.10 -9.20 -20.02
N PRO A 347 39.25 -8.16 -19.91
CA PRO A 347 39.70 -6.79 -20.01
C PRO A 347 40.45 -6.37 -18.74
N ARG A 348 41.72 -6.00 -18.94
CA ARG A 348 42.60 -5.33 -17.97
C ARG A 348 41.97 -4.07 -17.37
N ALA A 349 42.27 -3.86 -16.09
CA ALA A 349 42.11 -2.60 -15.38
C ALA A 349 42.80 -1.43 -16.11
N PRO A 350 42.17 -0.24 -16.19
CA PRO A 350 42.87 0.96 -16.59
C PRO A 350 43.72 1.50 -15.43
N ALA A 351 44.94 1.87 -15.81
CA ALA A 351 46.00 2.39 -14.98
C ALA A 351 45.68 3.75 -14.34
N GLU A 352 46.29 3.98 -13.17
CA GLU A 352 46.50 5.28 -12.56
C GLU A 352 47.16 6.24 -13.55
N LEU A 353 46.53 7.40 -13.77
CA LEU A 353 47.17 8.58 -14.29
C LEU A 353 47.20 9.63 -13.18
N GLN A 354 48.33 9.68 -12.49
CA GLN A 354 48.75 10.81 -11.69
C GLN A 354 49.20 11.92 -12.65
N HIS A 355 48.57 13.09 -12.62
CA HIS A 355 49.28 14.37 -12.74
C HIS A 355 48.49 15.51 -12.07
N PRO A 356 49.20 16.46 -11.43
CA PRO A 356 48.61 17.45 -10.52
C PRO A 356 48.13 18.70 -11.27
N ILE A 357 47.01 19.28 -10.83
CA ILE A 357 46.60 20.64 -11.20
C ILE A 357 47.12 21.59 -10.10
N PRO A 358 47.92 22.62 -10.43
CA PRO A 358 48.35 23.61 -9.45
C PRO A 358 47.22 24.58 -9.13
N ALA A 359 47.11 24.90 -7.84
CA ALA A 359 46.29 25.98 -7.31
C ALA A 359 46.78 27.33 -7.85
N GLN A 360 45.83 28.14 -8.34
CA GLN A 360 45.99 29.60 -8.42
C GLN A 360 44.77 30.24 -7.78
N GLU A 361 44.97 30.74 -6.56
CA GLU A 361 44.16 31.77 -5.95
C GLU A 361 44.37 33.09 -6.71
N ALA A 362 43.26 33.75 -7.06
CA ALA A 362 43.24 35.19 -7.26
C ALA A 362 41.88 35.76 -6.78
N PRO A 363 41.88 36.91 -6.08
CA PRO A 363 40.74 37.39 -5.29
C PRO A 363 39.93 38.46 -6.02
N ILE A 364 38.60 38.49 -5.82
CA ILE A 364 37.72 39.60 -6.22
C ILE A 364 36.65 39.74 -5.12
N GLN A 365 36.89 40.63 -4.15
CA GLN A 365 36.35 42.00 -4.03
C GLN A 365 34.87 42.08 -3.66
N GLU A 366 34.64 42.49 -2.41
CA GLU A 366 33.37 43.00 -1.89
C GLU A 366 33.04 44.37 -2.51
N ALA A 367 31.77 44.55 -2.87
CA ALA A 367 31.14 45.84 -3.15
C ALA A 367 29.64 45.80 -2.76
N PRO A 368 29.02 46.95 -2.47
CA PRO A 368 28.21 47.10 -1.25
C PRO A 368 26.70 46.99 -1.44
N VAL A 369 26.06 46.72 -0.31
CA VAL A 369 24.63 46.78 -0.01
C VAL A 369 24.04 48.14 -0.39
N ARG A 370 22.95 48.13 -1.18
CA ARG A 370 22.00 49.23 -1.26
C ARG A 370 20.65 48.77 -0.75
N GLY A 371 20.21 49.39 0.34
CA GLY A 371 18.84 49.30 0.82
C GLY A 371 17.88 50.01 -0.13
N ALA A 372 16.63 49.53 -0.13
CA ALA A 372 15.50 50.28 -0.62
C ALA A 372 14.29 49.97 0.27
N GLU A 373 13.67 51.07 0.65
CA GLU A 373 12.63 51.26 1.65
C GLU A 373 11.29 50.61 1.32
N MET A 374 10.58 50.38 2.41
CA MET A 374 9.20 49.94 2.54
C MET A 374 8.26 51.12 2.31
N ALA A 375 7.25 50.97 1.45
CA ALA A 375 6.17 51.96 1.27
C ALA A 375 4.81 51.32 1.54
N LEU A 376 4.15 51.84 2.58
CA LEU A 376 2.78 51.58 3.03
C LEU A 376 1.76 52.35 2.16
N LEU A 377 0.57 51.77 1.99
CA LEU A 377 -0.65 52.48 1.59
C LEU A 377 -1.84 52.10 2.51
N PRO A 378 -2.85 52.99 2.66
CA PRO A 378 -3.64 53.17 3.89
C PRO A 378 -5.06 52.55 3.83
N PRO A 379 -5.85 52.61 4.93
CA PRO A 379 -7.10 51.85 5.09
C PRO A 379 -8.37 52.65 4.74
N VAL A 380 -9.49 51.94 4.52
CA VAL A 380 -10.84 52.50 4.29
C VAL A 380 -11.88 51.66 5.09
N PRO A 381 -12.98 52.26 5.62
CA PRO A 381 -13.51 51.94 6.95
C PRO A 381 -14.82 51.13 6.99
N ALA A 382 -15.25 50.86 8.22
CA ALA A 382 -16.44 50.11 8.66
C ALA A 382 -17.75 50.93 8.70
N ALA A 383 -18.89 50.22 8.72
CA ALA A 383 -20.14 50.56 9.43
C ALA A 383 -21.05 49.29 9.47
N GLU A 384 -21.29 48.69 10.66
CA GLU A 384 -22.50 48.79 11.52
C GLU A 384 -23.67 47.90 11.06
N ASP A 385 -23.96 46.77 11.73
CA ASP A 385 -24.63 46.56 13.04
C ASP A 385 -26.15 46.77 12.96
N SER A 386 -26.91 45.67 13.03
CA SER A 386 -28.24 45.68 13.65
C SER A 386 -28.60 44.31 14.22
N ARG A 387 -28.93 44.42 15.50
CA ARG A 387 -29.17 43.43 16.54
C ARG A 387 -30.68 43.14 16.61
N VAL A 388 -31.08 41.86 16.75
CA VAL A 388 -31.56 41.22 18.02
C VAL A 388 -33.10 40.99 18.04
N PRO A 389 -33.59 39.97 18.78
CA PRO A 389 -34.74 39.08 18.48
C PRO A 389 -35.89 39.29 19.50
N PRO A 390 -36.57 38.30 20.17
CA PRO A 390 -36.98 36.90 19.90
C PRO A 390 -38.48 36.60 20.26
N ASN A 391 -38.83 35.30 20.35
CA ASN A 391 -39.95 34.66 21.08
C ASN A 391 -41.35 34.74 20.46
N ALA A 392 -42.27 33.79 20.65
CA ALA A 392 -42.30 32.42 21.21
C ALA A 392 -43.73 31.89 20.94
N SER A 393 -43.89 30.55 20.92
CA SER A 393 -45.05 29.74 21.38
C SER A 393 -46.47 30.12 20.93
N GLU A 394 -47.44 29.24 20.72
CA GLU A 394 -47.69 27.80 20.76
C GLU A 394 -49.18 27.67 20.35
N SER A 395 -49.68 26.45 20.18
CA SER A 395 -51.10 26.09 20.34
C SER A 395 -52.01 26.31 19.12
N MET A 396 -52.33 25.23 18.41
CA MET A 396 -53.55 24.45 18.68
C MET A 396 -53.77 23.46 17.52
N LEU A 397 -53.31 22.22 17.72
CA LEU A 397 -53.79 21.04 17.00
C LEU A 397 -54.69 20.27 17.95
N GLU A 398 -55.99 20.25 17.67
CA GLU A 398 -56.91 19.33 18.30
C GLU A 398 -57.77 18.65 17.24
N SER A 399 -57.55 17.33 17.18
CA SER A 399 -58.53 16.27 16.98
C SER A 399 -59.33 16.20 15.66
N THR A 400 -58.90 15.22 14.86
CA THR A 400 -59.68 14.06 14.37
C THR A 400 -61.07 14.27 13.78
N LEU A 401 -61.29 13.79 12.54
CA LEU A 401 -62.34 12.82 12.21
C LEU A 401 -62.27 12.33 10.74
N ALA A 402 -62.04 11.03 10.61
CA ALA A 402 -62.67 10.05 9.72
C ALA A 402 -62.85 10.32 8.20
N SER A 403 -62.16 9.46 7.44
CA SER A 403 -62.46 8.84 6.14
C SER A 403 -63.89 8.94 5.59
N ALA A 404 -64.01 9.41 4.34
CA ALA A 404 -64.94 8.91 3.33
C ALA A 404 -64.33 9.09 1.91
N PRO A 405 -64.61 8.19 0.94
CA PRO A 405 -63.90 8.10 -0.33
C PRO A 405 -64.57 8.91 -1.45
N THR A 406 -63.79 9.55 -2.32
CA THR A 406 -64.25 10.06 -3.64
C THR A 406 -63.06 10.35 -4.57
N PRO A 407 -63.31 10.52 -5.88
CA PRO A 407 -63.11 9.56 -6.95
C PRO A 407 -61.69 9.60 -7.55
N ALA A 408 -61.32 8.53 -8.26
CA ALA A 408 -60.05 8.41 -8.95
C ALA A 408 -59.88 9.49 -10.02
N ILE A 409 -59.02 10.46 -9.74
CA ILE A 409 -58.34 11.27 -10.76
C ILE A 409 -57.41 10.30 -11.50
N PRO A 410 -57.38 10.26 -12.84
CA PRO A 410 -56.41 9.44 -13.56
C PRO A 410 -55.01 9.89 -13.12
N ARG A 411 -54.35 9.05 -12.32
CA ARG A 411 -52.93 9.18 -12.07
C ARG A 411 -52.26 8.91 -13.41
N ILE A 412 -51.79 9.96 -14.06
CA ILE A 412 -50.68 9.82 -15.00
C ILE A 412 -49.55 9.26 -14.15
N SER A 413 -49.40 7.94 -14.19
CA SER A 413 -48.24 7.26 -13.67
C SER A 413 -47.09 7.69 -14.58
N MET A 414 -46.34 8.70 -14.16
CA MET A 414 -44.94 8.78 -14.58
C MET A 414 -44.20 7.71 -13.79
N ALA A 415 -44.44 6.45 -14.13
CA ALA A 415 -43.36 5.49 -14.04
C ALA A 415 -42.29 6.07 -14.97
N ARG A 416 -41.23 6.65 -14.40
CA ARG A 416 -39.98 6.79 -15.13
C ARG A 416 -39.70 5.36 -15.61
N SER A 417 -39.94 5.09 -16.88
CA SER A 417 -39.40 3.90 -17.53
C SER A 417 -37.91 3.92 -17.20
N ALA A 418 -37.42 2.86 -16.55
CA ALA A 418 -36.00 2.70 -16.32
C ALA A 418 -35.28 2.99 -17.66
N PRO A 419 -34.19 3.77 -17.64
CA PRO A 419 -33.45 4.05 -18.87
C PRO A 419 -33.16 2.72 -19.58
N VAL A 420 -33.65 2.60 -20.82
CA VAL A 420 -33.43 1.39 -21.61
C VAL A 420 -31.97 1.41 -22.01
N ALA A 421 -31.19 0.45 -21.51
CA ALA A 421 -29.79 0.31 -21.89
C ALA A 421 -29.70 0.07 -23.41
N VAL A 422 -28.95 0.93 -24.09
CA VAL A 422 -28.69 0.83 -25.52
C VAL A 422 -27.61 -0.23 -25.71
N GLN A 423 -27.85 -1.19 -26.60
CA GLN A 423 -26.82 -2.15 -26.99
C GLN A 423 -25.72 -1.40 -27.73
N ALA A 424 -24.49 -1.49 -27.24
CA ALA A 424 -23.32 -0.88 -27.85
C ALA A 424 -22.37 -1.95 -28.37
N ASP A 425 -21.70 -1.64 -29.48
CA ASP A 425 -20.70 -2.53 -30.08
C ASP A 425 -19.27 -2.08 -29.69
N ALA A 426 -18.28 -2.95 -29.94
CA ALA A 426 -16.87 -2.69 -29.61
C ALA A 426 -16.34 -1.37 -30.22
N ASP A 427 -16.84 -1.00 -31.40
CA ASP A 427 -16.46 0.23 -32.11
C ASP A 427 -16.85 1.52 -31.38
N GLN A 428 -17.84 1.46 -30.47
CA GLN A 428 -18.32 2.62 -29.73
C GLN A 428 -17.58 2.83 -28.40
N LEU A 429 -16.78 1.85 -27.97
CA LEU A 429 -16.01 1.90 -26.72
C LEU A 429 -15.11 3.15 -26.59
N PRO A 430 -14.42 3.65 -27.63
CA PRO A 430 -13.61 4.86 -27.53
C PRO A 430 -14.38 6.12 -27.14
N GLU A 431 -15.65 6.23 -27.52
CA GLU A 431 -16.52 7.37 -27.19
C GLU A 431 -17.04 7.28 -25.74
N LEU A 432 -16.98 6.08 -25.16
CA LEU A 432 -17.45 5.76 -23.81
C LEU A 432 -16.36 5.92 -22.71
N LEU A 433 -15.13 6.25 -23.11
CA LEU A 433 -14.02 6.42 -22.16
C LEU A 433 -13.97 7.84 -21.59
N LEU A 434 -13.92 7.91 -20.28
CA LEU A 434 -13.80 9.14 -19.50
C LEU A 434 -12.35 9.39 -19.08
N SER A 435 -12.03 10.66 -18.78
CA SER A 435 -10.82 11.02 -18.04
C SER A 435 -10.93 10.59 -16.57
N ASP A 436 -9.81 10.58 -15.85
CA ASP A 436 -9.73 10.26 -14.42
C ASP A 436 -10.79 11.03 -13.61
N THR A 437 -10.90 12.34 -13.86
CA THR A 437 -11.86 13.19 -13.16
C THR A 437 -13.30 12.96 -13.62
N GLY A 438 -13.52 12.67 -14.91
CA GLY A 438 -14.86 12.36 -15.43
C GLY A 438 -15.40 11.06 -14.84
N ALA A 439 -14.54 10.06 -14.63
CA ALA A 439 -14.92 8.80 -14.00
C ALA A 439 -15.27 8.98 -12.51
N VAL A 440 -14.54 9.83 -11.78
CA VAL A 440 -14.89 10.18 -10.38
C VAL A 440 -16.23 10.92 -10.33
N ASP A 441 -16.46 11.88 -11.21
CA ASP A 441 -17.72 12.64 -11.29
C ASP A 441 -18.91 11.71 -11.59
N GLU A 442 -18.75 10.75 -12.50
CA GLU A 442 -19.78 9.75 -12.82
C GLU A 442 -20.04 8.80 -11.65
N LEU A 443 -19.00 8.30 -10.99
CA LEU A 443 -19.15 7.48 -9.78
C LEU A 443 -19.85 8.27 -8.65
N LEU A 444 -19.52 9.54 -8.43
CA LEU A 444 -20.21 10.38 -7.43
C LEU A 444 -21.71 10.51 -7.72
N ARG A 445 -22.08 10.63 -9.00
CA ARG A 445 -23.48 10.67 -9.44
C ARG A 445 -24.23 9.37 -9.10
N LEU A 446 -23.58 8.22 -9.31
CA LEU A 446 -24.12 6.91 -8.90
C LEU A 446 -24.28 6.78 -7.38
N TRP A 447 -23.44 7.47 -6.61
CA TRP A 447 -23.56 7.60 -5.16
C TRP A 447 -24.60 8.64 -4.71
N GLY A 448 -25.34 9.24 -5.64
CA GLY A 448 -26.37 10.24 -5.37
C GLY A 448 -25.83 11.62 -4.98
N VAL A 449 -24.54 11.87 -5.20
CA VAL A 449 -23.91 13.17 -4.93
C VAL A 449 -24.07 14.06 -6.17
N THR A 450 -24.88 15.11 -6.06
CA THR A 450 -25.04 16.13 -7.10
C THR A 450 -24.12 17.31 -6.83
N THR A 451 -23.16 17.55 -7.72
CA THR A 451 -22.22 18.69 -7.65
C THR A 451 -22.68 19.79 -8.60
N ASP A 452 -22.53 21.06 -8.20
CA ASP A 452 -22.81 22.18 -9.09
C ASP A 452 -21.81 22.20 -10.26
N ALA A 453 -22.27 22.59 -11.46
CA ALA A 453 -21.49 22.57 -12.71
C ALA A 453 -20.19 23.42 -12.71
N VAL A 454 -19.94 24.21 -11.65
CA VAL A 454 -18.72 25.01 -11.43
C VAL A 454 -17.59 24.17 -10.80
N VAL A 455 -17.90 22.98 -10.28
CA VAL A 455 -16.98 22.04 -9.64
C VAL A 455 -16.91 20.73 -10.45
N SER A 456 -16.78 20.83 -11.77
CA SER A 456 -16.45 19.69 -12.62
C SER A 456 -14.96 19.38 -12.49
N GLY A 457 -14.60 18.09 -12.56
CA GLY A 457 -13.21 17.67 -12.47
C GLY A 457 -12.77 17.24 -11.06
N LEU A 458 -13.66 16.68 -10.25
CA LEU A 458 -13.30 16.24 -8.89
C LEU A 458 -12.35 15.05 -8.94
N ASP A 459 -11.40 15.04 -8.01
CA ASP A 459 -10.47 13.93 -7.82
C ASP A 459 -10.81 13.12 -6.55
N CYS A 460 -10.10 12.01 -6.35
CA CYS A 460 -10.28 11.15 -5.19
C CYS A 460 -9.96 11.81 -3.83
N ARG A 461 -9.35 12.99 -3.79
CA ARG A 461 -9.13 13.72 -2.51
C ARG A 461 -10.39 14.49 -2.12
N ALA A 462 -11.11 15.00 -3.11
CA ALA A 462 -12.31 15.79 -2.89
C ALA A 462 -13.50 14.94 -2.40
N VAL A 463 -13.53 13.64 -2.70
CA VAL A 463 -14.67 12.77 -2.34
C VAL A 463 -14.84 12.54 -0.83
N ALA A 464 -13.78 12.75 -0.03
CA ALA A 464 -13.82 12.64 1.42
C ALA A 464 -14.80 13.62 2.08
N ALA A 465 -15.04 14.79 1.45
CA ALA A 465 -16.02 15.76 1.91
C ALA A 465 -17.47 15.20 1.86
N PHE A 466 -17.71 14.17 1.05
CA PHE A 466 -19.00 13.49 0.93
C PHE A 466 -19.08 12.20 1.76
N GLY A 467 -18.08 11.93 2.63
CA GLY A 467 -18.02 10.70 3.41
C GLY A 467 -17.67 9.45 2.59
N LEU A 468 -17.06 9.65 1.42
CA LEU A 468 -16.61 8.60 0.51
C LEU A 468 -15.08 8.56 0.45
N ASP A 469 -14.53 7.47 -0.03
CA ASP A 469 -13.11 7.31 -0.33
C ASP A 469 -12.93 6.47 -1.60
N CYS A 470 -11.80 6.61 -2.26
CA CYS A 470 -11.45 5.78 -3.42
C CYS A 470 -10.67 4.54 -2.98
N GLU A 471 -11.10 3.37 -3.45
CA GLU A 471 -10.32 2.13 -3.38
C GLU A 471 -9.81 1.80 -4.78
N PHE A 472 -8.50 1.63 -4.90
CA PHE A 472 -7.81 1.26 -6.14
C PHE A 472 -7.32 -0.17 -6.04
N GLY A 473 -7.38 -0.92 -7.14
CA GLY A 473 -6.93 -2.30 -7.14
C GLY A 473 -6.64 -2.85 -8.53
N GLN A 474 -6.02 -4.03 -8.51
CA GLN A 474 -5.93 -4.92 -9.65
C GLN A 474 -6.69 -6.20 -9.33
N GLY A 475 -7.57 -6.64 -10.22
CA GLY A 475 -8.43 -7.79 -9.96
C GLY A 475 -9.07 -8.37 -11.20
N ARG A 476 -9.96 -9.34 -10.97
CA ARG A 476 -10.77 -10.03 -11.99
C ARG A 476 -12.23 -9.61 -11.87
N TRP A 477 -13.03 -9.95 -12.87
CA TRP A 477 -14.49 -9.75 -12.83
C TRP A 477 -15.16 -10.41 -11.61
N SER A 478 -14.61 -11.51 -11.08
CA SER A 478 -15.09 -12.14 -9.84
C SER A 478 -14.95 -11.23 -8.62
N ASP A 479 -13.88 -10.43 -8.57
CA ASP A 479 -13.60 -9.53 -7.46
C ASP A 479 -14.55 -8.33 -7.49
N LEU A 480 -14.84 -7.81 -8.70
CA LEU A 480 -15.83 -6.75 -8.90
C LEU A 480 -17.22 -7.18 -8.45
N ARG A 481 -17.64 -8.40 -8.80
CA ARG A 481 -18.90 -9.00 -8.32
C ARG A 481 -18.91 -9.21 -6.81
N LEU A 482 -17.76 -9.54 -6.21
CA LEU A 482 -17.64 -9.69 -4.76
C LEU A 482 -17.83 -8.34 -4.04
N PHE A 483 -17.19 -7.27 -4.53
CA PHE A 483 -17.31 -5.94 -3.94
C PHE A 483 -18.67 -5.30 -4.20
N ASP A 484 -19.35 -5.65 -5.30
CA ASP A 484 -20.71 -5.22 -5.63
C ASP A 484 -20.85 -3.69 -5.56
N ARG A 485 -19.94 -2.97 -6.22
CA ARG A 485 -19.86 -1.49 -6.23
C ARG A 485 -19.62 -0.98 -7.63
N PRO A 486 -20.31 0.09 -8.07
CA PRO A 486 -19.97 0.74 -9.32
C PRO A 486 -18.49 1.06 -9.39
N VAL A 487 -17.90 0.78 -10.54
CA VAL A 487 -16.45 0.69 -10.69
C VAL A 487 -16.01 1.34 -11.99
N ALA A 488 -14.93 2.11 -11.93
CA ALA A 488 -14.24 2.61 -13.10
C ALA A 488 -13.14 1.62 -13.50
N LEU A 489 -13.23 1.05 -14.70
CA LEU A 489 -12.24 0.15 -15.27
C LEU A 489 -11.29 0.93 -16.17
N GLU A 490 -9.98 0.74 -16.01
CA GLU A 490 -9.00 1.31 -16.93
C GLU A 490 -8.89 0.44 -18.19
N LEU A 491 -9.35 0.97 -19.32
CA LEU A 491 -9.34 0.27 -20.60
C LEU A 491 -8.29 0.89 -21.53
N THR A 492 -7.61 0.03 -22.29
CA THR A 492 -6.66 0.45 -23.33
C THR A 492 -7.24 0.17 -24.71
N LEU A 493 -7.28 1.19 -25.56
CA LEU A 493 -7.74 1.11 -26.95
C LEU A 493 -6.64 0.57 -27.87
N GLU A 494 -7.00 0.20 -29.11
CA GLU A 494 -6.06 -0.31 -30.12
C GLU A 494 -4.96 0.69 -30.52
N ASP A 495 -5.20 1.98 -30.29
CA ASP A 495 -4.27 3.07 -30.60
C ASP A 495 -3.41 3.48 -29.38
N ASP A 496 -3.29 2.59 -28.38
CA ASP A 496 -2.56 2.80 -27.11
C ASP A 496 -3.08 3.96 -26.23
N ARG A 497 -4.25 4.53 -26.55
CA ARG A 497 -4.91 5.47 -25.62
C ARG A 497 -5.61 4.69 -24.51
N SER A 498 -5.52 5.20 -23.28
CA SER A 498 -6.26 4.65 -22.14
C SER A 498 -7.26 5.65 -21.59
N GLY A 499 -8.31 5.14 -20.97
CA GLY A 499 -9.34 5.90 -20.28
C GLY A 499 -10.19 5.00 -19.41
N TYR A 500 -11.15 5.60 -18.70
CA TYR A 500 -11.98 4.88 -17.74
C TYR A 500 -13.40 4.66 -18.26
N ALA A 501 -13.88 3.42 -18.17
CA ALA A 501 -15.30 3.09 -18.36
C ALA A 501 -15.94 2.85 -17.00
N VAL A 502 -17.01 3.58 -16.69
CA VAL A 502 -17.74 3.43 -15.41
C VAL A 502 -18.85 2.40 -15.56
N ILE A 503 -18.68 1.27 -14.90
CA ILE A 503 -19.64 0.18 -14.89
C ILE A 503 -20.63 0.41 -13.75
N SER A 504 -21.91 0.54 -14.09
CA SER A 504 -23.00 0.71 -13.12
C SER A 504 -23.78 -0.59 -12.88
N ASP A 505 -23.77 -1.53 -13.84
CA ASP A 505 -24.44 -2.84 -13.72
C ASP A 505 -23.59 -3.95 -14.35
N LEU A 506 -23.58 -5.14 -13.75
CA LEU A 506 -22.80 -6.28 -14.21
C LEU A 506 -23.58 -7.60 -14.05
N ASP A 507 -23.93 -8.22 -15.18
CA ASP A 507 -24.56 -9.53 -15.24
C ASP A 507 -23.55 -10.65 -15.58
N GLU A 508 -24.01 -11.85 -15.97
CA GLU A 508 -23.12 -12.96 -16.31
C GLU A 508 -22.35 -12.75 -17.63
N GLU A 509 -22.97 -12.08 -18.60
CA GLU A 509 -22.46 -11.96 -19.98
C GLU A 509 -22.15 -10.51 -20.38
N HIS A 510 -22.72 -9.53 -19.72
CA HIS A 510 -22.69 -8.12 -20.09
C HIS A 510 -22.37 -7.20 -18.91
N ALA A 511 -21.74 -6.08 -19.21
CA ALA A 511 -21.57 -4.95 -18.32
C ALA A 511 -22.32 -3.74 -18.90
N THR A 512 -22.92 -2.93 -18.03
CA THR A 512 -23.57 -1.68 -18.41
C THR A 512 -22.66 -0.52 -18.02
N ILE A 513 -22.21 0.24 -19.02
CA ILE A 513 -21.49 1.49 -18.87
C ILE A 513 -22.52 2.62 -18.72
N GLU A 514 -22.33 3.48 -17.73
CA GLU A 514 -23.12 4.69 -17.56
C GLU A 514 -22.27 5.93 -17.83
N GLN A 515 -22.77 6.79 -18.71
CA GLN A 515 -22.12 8.06 -19.04
C GLN A 515 -23.17 9.13 -19.30
N ASP A 516 -23.09 10.22 -18.55
CA ASP A 516 -24.01 11.37 -18.65
C ASP A 516 -25.51 10.97 -18.57
N GLY A 517 -25.81 9.92 -17.79
CA GLY A 517 -27.15 9.38 -17.60
C GLY A 517 -27.68 8.51 -18.76
N LEU A 518 -26.84 8.21 -19.75
CA LEU A 518 -27.10 7.19 -20.77
C LEU A 518 -26.50 5.86 -20.34
N LEU A 519 -27.23 4.77 -20.57
CA LEU A 519 -26.82 3.40 -20.26
C LEU A 519 -26.45 2.66 -21.55
N PHE A 520 -25.24 2.12 -21.61
CA PHE A 520 -24.72 1.35 -22.74
C PHE A 520 -24.38 -0.07 -22.27
N LYS A 521 -25.01 -1.08 -22.86
CA LYS A 521 -24.78 -2.48 -22.53
C LYS A 521 -23.77 -3.09 -23.51
N LEU A 522 -22.67 -3.64 -23.00
CA LEU A 522 -21.63 -4.30 -23.79
C LEU A 522 -21.32 -5.71 -23.26
N PRO A 523 -20.93 -6.66 -24.12
CA PRO A 523 -20.45 -7.97 -23.68
C PRO A 523 -19.17 -7.85 -22.85
N ILE A 524 -19.08 -8.62 -21.76
CA ILE A 524 -17.88 -8.66 -20.88
C ILE A 524 -16.64 -9.05 -21.68
N ALA A 525 -16.77 -9.95 -22.66
CA ALA A 525 -15.66 -10.38 -23.51
C ALA A 525 -14.96 -9.22 -24.24
N VAL A 526 -15.73 -8.21 -24.69
CA VAL A 526 -15.18 -7.03 -25.37
C VAL A 526 -14.35 -6.18 -24.40
N LEU A 527 -14.83 -6.03 -23.16
CA LEU A 527 -14.13 -5.27 -22.13
C LEU A 527 -12.90 -6.03 -21.62
N ASP A 528 -13.00 -7.35 -21.46
CA ASP A 528 -11.92 -8.21 -20.96
C ASP A 528 -10.68 -8.18 -21.86
N GLU A 529 -10.86 -8.11 -23.19
CA GLU A 529 -9.76 -7.95 -24.15
C GLU A 529 -8.99 -6.63 -23.99
N ARG A 530 -9.62 -5.60 -23.42
CA ARG A 530 -9.08 -4.24 -23.30
C ARG A 530 -8.73 -3.83 -21.87
N TRP A 531 -9.15 -4.62 -20.89
CA TRP A 531 -8.99 -4.33 -19.47
C TRP A 531 -7.68 -4.91 -18.94
N SER A 532 -6.85 -4.05 -18.34
CA SER A 532 -5.58 -4.46 -17.72
C SER A 532 -5.77 -5.17 -16.37
N GLY A 533 -7.00 -5.25 -15.87
CA GLY A 533 -7.32 -5.64 -14.50
C GLY A 533 -7.33 -4.47 -13.52
N GLU A 534 -6.89 -3.27 -13.93
CA GLU A 534 -6.87 -2.07 -13.08
C GLU A 534 -8.26 -1.45 -12.96
N TYR A 535 -8.65 -1.14 -11.73
CA TYR A 535 -9.93 -0.52 -11.44
C TYR A 535 -9.85 0.38 -10.21
N PHE A 536 -10.80 1.30 -10.11
CA PHE A 536 -11.07 2.00 -8.87
C PHE A 536 -12.57 2.16 -8.63
N MET A 537 -12.95 2.23 -7.36
CA MET A 537 -14.35 2.37 -6.93
C MET A 537 -14.46 3.33 -5.76
N LEU A 538 -15.61 3.97 -5.63
CA LEU A 538 -15.94 4.73 -4.44
C LEU A 538 -16.56 3.82 -3.39
N TRP A 539 -16.27 4.09 -2.12
CA TRP A 539 -16.89 3.40 -0.99
C TRP A 539 -17.11 4.32 0.21
N ARG A 540 -18.04 3.95 1.09
CA ARG A 540 -18.44 4.77 2.23
C ARG A 540 -17.51 4.58 3.42
N LEU A 541 -16.97 5.69 3.92
CA LEU A 541 -16.12 5.71 5.10
C LEU A 541 -16.92 5.46 6.39
N PRO A 542 -16.33 4.74 7.37
CA PRO A 542 -16.80 4.72 8.75
C PRO A 542 -16.77 6.13 9.39
N PRO A 543 -17.42 6.32 10.55
CA PRO A 543 -17.28 7.54 11.34
C PRO A 543 -15.83 7.93 11.57
N LEU A 544 -15.57 9.24 11.68
CA LEU A 544 -14.22 9.81 11.80
C LEU A 544 -13.29 9.49 10.61
N ALA A 545 -13.85 9.15 9.44
CA ALA A 545 -13.10 8.87 8.21
C ALA A 545 -12.02 7.77 8.38
N ALA A 546 -12.27 6.78 9.23
CA ALA A 546 -11.31 5.72 9.52
C ALA A 546 -11.22 4.71 8.37
N LYS A 547 -10.09 4.71 7.67
CA LYS A 547 -9.85 3.79 6.53
C LYS A 547 -9.48 2.35 6.96
N VAL A 548 -8.90 2.21 8.16
CA VAL A 548 -8.45 0.93 8.71
C VAL A 548 -8.79 0.85 10.20
N ILE A 549 -9.44 -0.24 10.62
CA ILE A 549 -9.82 -0.47 12.02
C ILE A 549 -9.15 -1.75 12.52
N GLY A 550 -8.28 -1.62 13.52
CA GLY A 550 -7.46 -2.71 14.06
C GLY A 550 -7.03 -2.47 15.51
N ARG A 551 -6.06 -3.25 15.99
CA ARG A 551 -5.46 -3.05 17.31
C ARG A 551 -4.74 -1.70 17.38
N GLY A 552 -5.29 -0.78 18.17
CA GLY A 552 -4.77 0.59 18.32
C GLY A 552 -5.72 1.68 17.79
N SER A 553 -6.79 1.29 17.10
CA SER A 553 -7.85 2.22 16.69
C SER A 553 -8.62 2.76 17.92
N GLY A 554 -9.11 4.00 17.81
CA GLY A 554 -9.85 4.68 18.87
C GLY A 554 -11.18 3.99 19.23
N PRO A 555 -11.70 4.21 20.44
CA PRO A 555 -12.89 3.50 20.94
C PRO A 555 -14.14 3.74 20.08
N GLU A 556 -14.32 4.94 19.53
CA GLU A 556 -15.50 5.30 18.73
C GLU A 556 -15.61 4.45 17.44
N VAL A 557 -14.53 4.35 16.66
CA VAL A 557 -14.50 3.56 15.42
C VAL A 557 -14.58 2.06 15.69
N VAL A 558 -14.07 1.62 16.85
CA VAL A 558 -14.13 0.23 17.28
C VAL A 558 -15.55 -0.15 17.73
N SER A 559 -16.25 0.73 18.45
CA SER A 559 -17.67 0.53 18.80
C SER A 559 -18.51 0.40 17.55
N TRP A 560 -18.30 1.30 16.59
CA TRP A 560 -18.98 1.24 15.29
C TRP A 560 -18.75 -0.10 14.58
N LEU A 561 -17.51 -0.59 14.51
CA LEU A 561 -17.22 -1.89 13.88
C LEU A 561 -17.90 -3.05 14.61
N ARG A 562 -17.91 -3.03 15.95
CA ARG A 562 -18.56 -4.05 16.79
C ARG A 562 -20.06 -4.08 16.59
N GLU A 563 -20.72 -2.92 16.60
CA GLU A 563 -22.16 -2.80 16.35
C GLU A 563 -22.53 -3.34 14.97
N ARG A 564 -21.73 -3.03 13.95
CA ARG A 564 -21.96 -3.50 12.57
C ARG A 564 -21.79 -5.01 12.46
N LEU A 565 -20.75 -5.58 13.05
CA LEU A 565 -20.55 -7.04 13.06
C LEU A 565 -21.62 -7.75 13.90
N ALA A 566 -22.01 -7.20 15.05
CA ALA A 566 -23.07 -7.75 15.91
C ALA A 566 -24.45 -7.77 15.22
N SER A 567 -24.66 -6.87 14.26
CA SER A 567 -25.89 -6.80 13.46
C SER A 567 -25.96 -7.86 12.36
N LEU A 568 -24.88 -8.60 12.10
CA LEU A 568 -24.88 -9.66 11.09
C LEU A 568 -25.59 -10.93 11.61
N PRO A 569 -26.35 -11.64 10.75
CA PRO A 569 -26.93 -12.93 11.11
C PRO A 569 -25.85 -13.94 11.56
N GLY A 570 -26.01 -14.48 12.77
CA GLY A 570 -25.10 -15.48 13.33
C GLY A 570 -23.76 -14.94 13.84
N ALA A 571 -23.65 -13.63 14.10
CA ALA A 571 -22.49 -13.07 14.78
C ALA A 571 -22.46 -13.42 16.27
N GLU A 572 -21.27 -13.71 16.81
CA GLU A 572 -21.06 -14.07 18.22
C GLU A 572 -20.28 -12.96 18.94
N ILE A 573 -20.68 -11.71 18.70
CA ILE A 573 -20.01 -10.54 19.26
C ILE A 573 -21.02 -9.56 19.86
N SER A 574 -20.65 -8.95 20.98
CA SER A 574 -21.40 -7.85 21.60
C SER A 574 -20.99 -6.51 20.98
N ALA A 575 -21.81 -5.46 21.13
CA ALA A 575 -21.39 -4.09 20.82
C ALA A 575 -20.32 -3.58 21.80
N GLU A 576 -20.33 -4.04 23.05
CA GLU A 576 -19.39 -3.61 24.11
C GLU A 576 -18.38 -4.70 24.53
N PRO A 577 -17.16 -4.33 24.98
CA PRO A 577 -16.64 -2.96 25.15
C PRO A 577 -16.14 -2.32 23.84
N ALA A 578 -16.00 -0.99 23.83
CA ALA A 578 -15.40 -0.21 22.73
C ALA A 578 -13.87 -0.40 22.63
N ARG A 579 -13.42 -1.66 22.52
CA ARG A 579 -12.01 -2.06 22.45
C ARG A 579 -11.81 -3.18 21.43
N TYR A 580 -10.70 -3.08 20.69
CA TYR A 580 -10.28 -4.09 19.73
C TYR A 580 -9.62 -5.26 20.48
N ASP A 581 -10.46 -6.07 21.12
CA ASP A 581 -10.08 -7.23 21.92
C ASP A 581 -9.96 -8.51 21.08
N ASP A 582 -9.63 -9.63 21.73
CA ASP A 582 -9.49 -10.92 21.05
C ASP A 582 -10.81 -11.44 20.48
N ALA A 583 -11.95 -11.05 21.08
CA ALA A 583 -13.29 -11.39 20.59
C ALA A 583 -13.60 -10.66 19.27
N LEU A 584 -13.35 -9.35 19.20
CA LEU A 584 -13.48 -8.59 17.95
C LEU A 584 -12.51 -9.08 16.88
N LEU A 585 -11.27 -9.36 17.23
CA LEU A 585 -10.30 -9.92 16.30
C LEU A 585 -10.80 -11.25 15.70
N ALA A 586 -11.35 -12.14 16.52
CA ALA A 586 -11.88 -13.42 16.07
C ALA A 586 -13.10 -13.24 15.14
N GLU A 587 -14.01 -12.32 15.47
CA GLU A 587 -15.18 -12.05 14.63
C GLU A 587 -14.80 -11.44 13.28
N VAL A 588 -13.86 -10.48 13.26
CA VAL A 588 -13.35 -9.90 12.00
C VAL A 588 -12.73 -10.98 11.13
N LYS A 589 -11.92 -11.87 11.71
CA LYS A 589 -11.35 -13.02 10.98
C LYS A 589 -12.42 -13.97 10.45
N ARG A 590 -13.46 -14.25 11.25
CA ARG A 590 -14.58 -15.11 10.84
C ARG A 590 -15.37 -14.47 9.70
N PHE A 591 -15.56 -13.16 9.73
CA PHE A 591 -16.18 -12.41 8.64
C PHE A 591 -15.32 -12.48 7.37
N GLN A 592 -14.03 -12.12 7.45
CA GLN A 592 -13.09 -12.17 6.33
C GLN A 592 -13.06 -13.55 5.66
N ALA A 593 -12.96 -14.63 6.45
CA ALA A 593 -12.94 -15.99 5.94
C ALA A 593 -14.22 -16.37 5.20
N ARG A 594 -15.40 -15.98 5.72
CA ARG A 594 -16.70 -16.21 5.07
C ARG A 594 -16.90 -15.35 3.82
N SER A 595 -16.28 -14.18 3.78
CA SER A 595 -16.36 -13.23 2.67
C SER A 595 -15.28 -13.42 1.61
N GLY A 596 -14.43 -14.46 1.71
CA GLY A 596 -13.38 -14.75 0.73
C GLY A 596 -12.19 -13.78 0.75
N LEU A 597 -12.01 -13.03 1.84
CA LEU A 597 -10.91 -12.08 2.01
C LEU A 597 -9.68 -12.72 2.68
N SER A 598 -8.54 -12.03 2.60
CA SER A 598 -7.37 -12.34 3.42
C SER A 598 -7.70 -12.22 4.91
N VAL A 599 -7.37 -13.27 5.68
CA VAL A 599 -7.76 -13.39 7.10
C VAL A 599 -6.67 -12.80 8.00
N ASP A 600 -6.47 -11.49 7.92
CA ASP A 600 -5.49 -10.75 8.73
C ASP A 600 -6.05 -10.27 10.08
N GLY A 601 -7.38 -10.23 10.23
CA GLY A 601 -8.06 -9.70 11.41
C GLY A 601 -7.92 -8.18 11.54
N VAL A 602 -7.78 -7.46 10.43
CA VAL A 602 -7.79 -6.00 10.36
C VAL A 602 -8.91 -5.58 9.41
N ALA A 603 -9.83 -4.73 9.86
CA ALA A 603 -10.89 -4.22 9.00
C ALA A 603 -10.38 -3.05 8.15
N GLY A 604 -9.72 -3.38 7.03
CA GLY A 604 -9.34 -2.43 5.98
C GLY A 604 -10.47 -2.18 4.95
N PRO A 605 -10.23 -1.39 3.90
CA PRO A 605 -11.25 -0.97 2.92
C PRO A 605 -12.08 -2.12 2.37
N GLN A 606 -11.46 -3.18 1.87
CA GLN A 606 -12.15 -4.37 1.35
C GLN A 606 -13.07 -5.04 2.40
N THR A 607 -12.61 -5.17 3.64
CA THR A 607 -13.43 -5.73 4.73
C THR A 607 -14.63 -4.84 5.03
N LEU A 608 -14.43 -3.52 5.05
CA LEU A 608 -15.48 -2.54 5.32
C LEU A 608 -16.50 -2.46 4.18
N ILE A 609 -16.07 -2.57 2.92
CA ILE A 609 -16.94 -2.63 1.74
C ILE A 609 -17.85 -3.85 1.82
N LEU A 610 -17.29 -5.04 2.07
CA LEU A 610 -18.09 -6.26 2.18
C LEU A 610 -19.00 -6.26 3.41
N LEU A 611 -18.57 -5.64 4.51
CA LEU A 611 -19.41 -5.47 5.70
C LEU A 611 -20.64 -4.61 5.38
N ASN A 612 -20.47 -3.53 4.61
CA ASN A 612 -21.58 -2.70 4.12
C ASN A 612 -22.54 -3.51 3.22
N ASN A 613 -22.02 -4.43 2.39
CA ASN A 613 -22.85 -5.32 1.56
C ASN A 613 -23.72 -6.23 2.40
N ALA A 614 -23.11 -6.87 3.40
CA ALA A 614 -23.78 -7.82 4.27
C ALA A 614 -24.89 -7.19 5.11
N LEU A 615 -24.81 -5.88 5.38
CA LEU A 615 -25.82 -5.12 6.13
C LEU A 615 -26.89 -4.47 5.26
N ALA A 616 -26.87 -4.66 3.95
CA ALA A 616 -27.88 -4.17 3.01
C ALA A 616 -28.26 -2.68 3.22
N MET A 617 -27.26 -1.80 3.34
CA MET A 617 -27.51 -0.37 3.53
C MET A 617 -28.21 0.24 2.31
N ALA A 618 -29.36 0.89 2.52
CA ALA A 618 -30.29 1.35 1.48
C ALA A 618 -29.72 2.42 0.53
N ASP A 619 -28.65 3.13 0.92
CA ASP A 619 -28.07 4.24 0.16
C ASP A 619 -26.71 3.89 -0.46
N VAL A 620 -26.41 2.60 -0.66
CA VAL A 620 -25.15 2.15 -1.23
C VAL A 620 -25.41 1.56 -2.62
N PRO A 621 -24.85 2.16 -3.70
CA PRO A 621 -25.06 1.65 -5.05
C PRO A 621 -24.36 0.30 -5.23
N ARG A 622 -24.97 -0.58 -6.04
CA ARG A 622 -24.54 -1.96 -6.28
C ARG A 622 -24.40 -2.25 -7.76
N LEU A 623 -23.43 -3.10 -8.11
CA LEU A 623 -23.22 -3.56 -9.49
C LEU A 623 -24.24 -4.61 -9.90
N THR A 624 -24.66 -5.44 -8.95
CA THR A 624 -25.64 -6.48 -9.21
C THR A 624 -26.99 -6.00 -8.71
N GLN A 625 -27.89 -5.67 -9.63
CA GLN A 625 -29.29 -5.47 -9.26
C GLN A 625 -29.86 -6.83 -8.82
N SER A 626 -30.30 -6.93 -7.56
CA SER A 626 -31.02 -8.13 -7.12
C SER A 626 -32.28 -8.31 -7.98
N PRO A 627 -32.61 -9.54 -8.39
CA PRO A 627 -33.82 -9.82 -9.17
C PRO A 627 -35.12 -9.47 -8.43
#